data_AF-G1K0H1-F1
#
_entry.id   AF-G1K0H1-F1
#
_cell.length_a   1.000
_cell.length_b   1.000
_cell.length_c   1.000
_cell.angle_alpha   90.00
_cell.angle_beta   90.00
_cell.angle_gamma   90.00
#
_symmetry.space_group_name_H-M   'P 1'
#
loop_
_entity.id
_entity.type
_entity.pdbx_description
1 polymer ?
#
loop_
_entity_poly.entity_id
_entity_poly.type
_entity_poly.pdbx_seq_one_letter_code
_entity_poly.pdbx_strand_id
1 'polypeptide(L)'
;IQRPKYLREEKLDHCGAAELIELLELPAVKLGRARQLYNAGYKDLASIAKSEPHELVLTVHHLPLKQAKQIVSVAKLLVLTKVESLQEEADMLLQ
;
A
#
# COMPACT_ATOMS: atom_id res chain seq x y z
N ILE A 1 -9.35 -24.83 -9.55
CA ILE A 1 -8.02 -24.19 -9.39
C ILE A 1 -8.25 -22.69 -9.29
N GLN A 2 -7.94 -22.11 -8.11
CA GLN A 2 -8.06 -20.69 -7.82
C GLN A 2 -7.18 -19.89 -8.78
N ARG A 3 -7.72 -18.83 -9.39
CA ARG A 3 -6.95 -17.93 -10.26
C ARG A 3 -6.29 -16.84 -9.42
N PRO A 4 -4.98 -16.56 -9.59
CA PRO A 4 -4.34 -15.41 -8.96
C PRO A 4 -4.95 -14.11 -9.49
N LYS A 5 -5.26 -13.15 -8.60
CA LYS A 5 -6.00 -11.91 -8.89
C LYS A 5 -5.13 -10.72 -9.30
N TYR A 6 -3.86 -10.93 -9.61
CA TYR A 6 -2.96 -9.86 -10.04
C TYR A 6 -2.36 -10.22 -11.40
N LEU A 7 -2.95 -9.63 -12.45
CA LEU A 7 -2.40 -9.28 -13.77
C LEU A 7 -3.55 -9.29 -14.77
N ARG A 8 -4.17 -8.12 -14.98
CA ARG A 8 -4.74 -7.81 -16.30
C ARG A 8 -3.69 -7.01 -17.03
N GLU A 9 -2.98 -7.69 -17.92
CA GLU A 9 -2.03 -7.17 -18.88
C GLU A 9 -2.75 -6.38 -19.98
N GLU A 10 -3.41 -5.28 -19.63
CA GLU A 10 -3.95 -4.36 -20.63
C GLU A 10 -3.36 -2.98 -20.41
N LYS A 11 -2.24 -2.77 -21.11
CA LYS A 11 -1.52 -1.51 -21.33
C LYS A 11 -0.81 -0.94 -20.10
N LEU A 12 0.38 -1.49 -19.86
CA LEU A 12 1.47 -0.75 -19.25
C LEU A 12 1.92 0.34 -20.24
N ASP A 13 1.14 1.42 -20.33
CA ASP A 13 1.68 2.68 -20.84
C ASP A 13 2.79 3.09 -19.86
N HIS A 14 3.99 3.14 -20.41
CA HIS A 14 5.26 3.13 -19.70
C HIS A 14 5.45 4.33 -18.75
N CYS A 15 6.19 4.09 -17.67
CA CYS A 15 6.68 5.05 -16.66
C CYS A 15 5.66 5.50 -15.59
N GLY A 16 5.70 4.88 -14.41
CA GLY A 16 5.01 5.38 -13.20
C GLY A 16 4.18 4.36 -12.43
N ALA A 17 4.15 3.09 -12.84
CA ALA A 17 3.47 2.03 -12.09
C ALA A 17 4.35 1.38 -11.01
N ALA A 18 5.68 1.37 -11.20
CA ALA A 18 6.62 0.74 -10.26
C ALA A 18 6.55 1.36 -8.86
N GLU A 19 6.46 2.68 -8.79
CA GLU A 19 6.35 3.45 -7.54
C GLU A 19 5.00 3.24 -6.83
N LEU A 20 4.02 2.62 -7.50
CA LEU A 20 2.70 2.36 -6.94
C LEU A 20 2.54 0.91 -6.47
N ILE A 21 3.52 0.03 -6.72
CA ILE A 21 3.41 -1.41 -6.42
C ILE A 21 3.07 -1.63 -4.95
N GLU A 22 3.83 -1.03 -4.04
CA GLU A 22 3.58 -1.19 -2.59
C GLU A 22 2.19 -0.67 -2.19
N LEU A 23 1.74 0.44 -2.80
CA LEU A 23 0.42 1.01 -2.50
C LEU A 23 -0.73 0.12 -2.98
N LEU A 24 -0.51 -0.68 -4.03
CA LEU A 24 -1.51 -1.60 -4.59
C LEU A 24 -1.71 -2.86 -3.74
N GLU A 25 -0.82 -3.13 -2.78
CA GLU A 25 -1.01 -4.21 -1.79
C GLU A 25 -2.12 -3.88 -0.77
N LEU A 26 -2.45 -2.59 -0.63
CA LEU A 26 -3.45 -2.13 0.31
C LEU A 26 -4.88 -2.45 -0.14
N PRO A 27 -5.77 -2.84 0.80
CA PRO A 27 -7.13 -3.17 0.48
C PRO A 27 -7.87 -1.96 -0.08
N ALA A 28 -8.71 -2.19 -1.09
CA ALA A 28 -9.48 -1.14 -1.75
C ALA A 28 -8.64 -0.04 -2.43
N VAL A 29 -7.32 -0.22 -2.59
CA VAL A 29 -6.45 0.70 -3.33
C VAL A 29 -6.20 0.13 -4.73
N LYS A 30 -6.99 0.57 -5.70
CA LYS A 30 -6.73 0.31 -7.13
C LYS A 30 -5.84 1.42 -7.70
N LEU A 31 -5.34 1.24 -8.93
CA LEU A 31 -4.43 2.18 -9.60
C LEU A 31 -4.82 3.66 -9.47
N GLY A 32 -6.11 3.98 -9.67
CA GLY A 32 -6.58 5.37 -9.55
C GLY A 32 -6.47 5.95 -8.13
N ARG A 33 -6.68 5.15 -7.09
CA ARG A 33 -6.51 5.58 -5.69
C ARG A 33 -5.04 5.58 -5.30
N ALA A 34 -4.25 4.60 -5.75
CA ALA A 34 -2.80 4.58 -5.56
C ALA A 34 -2.17 5.87 -6.11
N ARG A 35 -2.59 6.31 -7.31
CA ARG A 35 -2.11 7.56 -7.90
C ARG A 35 -2.51 8.80 -7.11
N GLN A 36 -3.74 8.85 -6.57
CA GLN A 36 -4.17 9.97 -5.71
C GLN A 36 -3.33 10.05 -4.43
N LEU A 37 -3.15 8.92 -3.75
CA LEU A 37 -2.31 8.80 -2.55
C LEU A 37 -0.88 9.24 -2.86
N TYR A 38 -0.28 8.69 -3.92
CA TYR A 38 1.08 9.00 -4.33
C TYR A 38 1.25 10.49 -4.66
N ASN A 39 0.32 11.09 -5.41
CA ASN A 39 0.37 12.51 -5.75
C ASN A 39 0.19 13.42 -4.53
N ALA A 40 -0.47 12.94 -3.47
CA ALA A 40 -0.63 13.64 -2.21
C ALA A 40 0.55 13.46 -1.23
N GLY A 41 1.59 12.72 -1.63
CA GLY A 41 2.80 12.52 -0.81
C GLY A 41 2.83 11.21 -0.02
N TYR A 42 1.81 10.36 -0.13
CA TYR A 42 1.83 9.01 0.43
C TYR A 42 2.58 8.07 -0.52
N LYS A 43 3.91 8.06 -0.40
CA LYS A 43 4.82 7.38 -1.35
C LYS A 43 5.09 5.91 -1.03
N ASP A 44 4.82 5.50 0.19
CA ASP A 44 5.16 4.18 0.72
C ASP A 44 4.16 3.71 1.79
N LEU A 45 4.26 2.45 2.23
CA LEU A 45 3.39 1.92 3.29
C LEU A 45 3.60 2.64 4.63
N ALA A 46 4.81 3.14 4.90
CA ALA A 46 5.15 3.80 6.16
C ALA A 46 4.45 5.15 6.34
N SER A 47 4.37 5.96 5.28
CA SER A 47 3.65 7.24 5.26
C SER A 47 2.16 7.04 5.49
N ILE A 48 1.57 5.98 4.93
CA ILE A 48 0.17 5.61 5.19
C ILE A 48 -0.01 5.07 6.61
N ALA A 49 0.91 4.23 7.11
CA ALA A 49 0.84 3.68 8.45
C ALA A 49 0.89 4.77 9.54
N LYS A 50 1.57 5.88 9.28
CA LYS A 50 1.67 7.03 10.19
C LYS A 50 0.47 7.98 10.11
N SER A 51 -0.28 7.93 9.02
CA SER A 51 -1.41 8.83 8.77
C SER A 51 -2.64 8.48 9.60
N GLU A 52 -3.49 9.49 9.82
CA GLU A 52 -4.80 9.27 10.41
C GLU A 52 -5.84 8.96 9.31
N PRO A 53 -6.80 8.04 9.55
CA PRO A 53 -7.78 7.65 8.54
C PRO A 53 -8.59 8.82 7.95
N HIS A 54 -8.80 9.89 8.71
CA HIS A 54 -9.54 11.06 8.24
C HIS A 54 -8.73 11.88 7.21
N GLU A 55 -7.41 11.92 7.31
CA GLU A 55 -6.52 12.58 6.34
C GLU A 55 -6.63 11.90 4.97
N LEU A 56 -6.73 10.56 4.96
CA LEU A 56 -6.94 9.78 3.74
C LEU A 56 -8.30 10.07 3.11
N VAL A 57 -9.36 10.21 3.91
CA VAL A 57 -10.70 10.56 3.41
C VAL A 57 -10.70 11.94 2.74
N LEU A 58 -9.95 12.90 3.29
CA LEU A 58 -9.83 14.25 2.71
C LEU A 58 -8.99 14.24 1.43
N THR A 59 -8.00 13.35 1.36
CA THR A 59 -7.08 13.25 0.22
C THR A 59 -7.67 12.49 -0.97
N VAL A 60 -8.35 11.37 -0.71
CA VAL A 60 -8.76 10.41 -1.75
C VAL A 60 -10.25 10.55 -2.04
N HIS A 61 -10.57 10.86 -3.30
CA HIS A 61 -11.94 11.05 -3.74
C HIS A 61 -12.77 9.77 -3.58
N HIS A 62 -13.99 9.92 -3.05
CA HIS A 62 -14.92 8.82 -2.76
C HIS A 62 -14.28 7.68 -1.94
N LEU A 63 -13.49 8.02 -0.91
CA LEU A 63 -12.99 7.05 0.06
C LEU A 63 -13.84 7.06 1.35
N PRO A 64 -14.68 6.03 1.60
CA PRO A 64 -15.41 5.94 2.86
C PRO A 64 -14.46 5.75 4.05
N LEU A 65 -14.78 6.37 5.18
CA LEU A 65 -13.96 6.29 6.41
C LEU A 65 -13.67 4.85 6.85
N LYS A 66 -14.61 3.91 6.65
CA LYS A 66 -14.39 2.50 6.94
C LYS A 66 -13.24 1.89 6.13
N GLN A 67 -13.15 2.23 4.84
CA GLN A 67 -12.07 1.78 3.97
C GLN A 67 -10.75 2.47 4.34
N ALA A 68 -10.77 3.77 4.65
CA ALA A 68 -9.59 4.48 5.11
C ALA A 68 -9.00 3.86 6.38
N LYS A 69 -9.84 3.53 7.37
CA LYS A 69 -9.41 2.81 8.58
C LYS A 69 -8.74 1.48 8.24
N GLN A 70 -9.37 0.70 7.35
CA GLN A 70 -8.82 -0.60 6.93
C GLN A 70 -7.47 -0.43 6.21
N ILE A 71 -7.33 0.58 5.35
CA ILE A 71 -6.09 0.90 4.64
C ILE A 71 -4.97 1.20 5.65
N VAL A 72 -5.20 2.10 6.61
CA VAL A 72 -4.20 2.45 7.63
C VAL A 72 -3.84 1.23 8.49
N SER A 73 -4.82 0.43 8.90
CA SER A 73 -4.56 -0.78 9.69
C SER A 73 -3.72 -1.81 8.94
N VAL A 74 -4.01 -2.06 7.66
CA VAL A 74 -3.22 -2.99 6.85
C VAL A 74 -1.82 -2.44 6.55
N ALA A 75 -1.68 -1.13 6.31
CA ALA A 75 -0.37 -0.51 6.14
C ALA A 75 0.52 -0.71 7.38
N LYS A 76 -0.03 -0.49 8.58
CA LYS A 76 0.68 -0.76 9.85
C LYS A 76 1.12 -2.22 9.97
N LEU A 77 0.23 -3.15 9.62
CA LEU A 77 0.53 -4.58 9.66
C LEU A 77 1.67 -4.94 8.69
N LEU A 78 1.59 -4.51 7.43
CA LEU A 78 2.60 -4.80 6.42
C LEU A 78 3.98 -4.23 6.80
N VAL A 79 4.02 -3.02 7.34
CA VAL A 79 5.26 -2.42 7.84
C VAL A 79 5.84 -3.25 8.99
N LEU A 80 5.02 -3.67 9.94
CA LEU A 80 5.47 -4.51 11.06
C LEU A 80 6.02 -5.85 10.57
N THR A 81 5.30 -6.53 9.68
CA THR A 81 5.74 -7.81 9.10
C THR A 81 7.07 -7.66 8.36
N LYS A 82 7.30 -6.56 7.64
CA LYS A 82 8.58 -6.29 6.97
C LYS A 82 9.71 -6.09 7.98
N VAL A 83 9.46 -5.41 9.09
CA VAL A 83 10.45 -5.23 10.18
C VAL A 83 10.78 -6.57 10.82
N GLU A 84 9.77 -7.39 11.15
CA GLU A 84 9.95 -8.72 11.73
C GLU A 84 10.79 -9.61 10.81
N SER A 85 10.44 -9.68 9.52
CA SER A 85 11.17 -10.48 8.54
C SER A 85 12.63 -10.04 8.37
N LEU A 86 12.89 -8.72 8.36
CA LEU A 86 14.26 -8.20 8.25
C LEU A 86 15.07 -8.46 9.52
N GLN A 87 14.43 -8.42 10.70
CA GLN A 87 15.09 -8.75 11.96
C GLN A 87 15.46 -10.23 12.02
N GLU A 88 14.55 -11.13 11.64
CA GLU A 88 14.82 -12.56 11.56
C GLU A 88 15.98 -12.88 10.61
N GLU A 89 16.02 -12.24 9.43
CA GLU A 89 17.12 -12.40 8.48
C GLU A 89 18.46 -11.91 9.05
N ALA A 90 18.47 -10.75 9.72
CA ALA A 90 19.67 -10.22 10.36
C ALA A 90 20.17 -11.14 11.49
N ASP A 91 19.26 -11.67 12.30
CA ASP A 91 19.60 -12.59 13.40
C ASP A 91 20.18 -13.89 12.87
N MET A 92 19.69 -14.42 11.74
CA MET A 92 20.26 -15.61 11.08
C MET A 92 21.69 -15.38 10.58
N LEU A 93 22.03 -14.18 10.12
CA LEU A 93 23.37 -13.87 9.61
C LEU A 93 24.41 -13.62 10.71
N LEU A 94 23.96 -13.27 11.92
CA LEU A 94 24.80 -13.02 13.09
C LEU A 94 25.02 -14.26 13.97
N GLN A 95 24.36 -15.39 13.64
CA GLN A 95 24.54 -16.70 14.29
C GLN A 95 25.76 -17.45 13.74
#